data_AF-A0A6V7W348-F1
#
_entry.id   AF-A0A6V7W348-F1
#
_cell.length_a   1.000
_cell.length_b   1.000
_cell.length_c   1.000
_cell.angle_alpha   90.00
_cell.angle_beta   90.00
_cell.angle_gamma   90.00
#
_symmetry.space_group_name_H-M   'P 1'
#
loop_
_entity.id
_entity.type
_entity.pdbx_description
1 polymer ?
#
loop_
_entity_poly.entity_id
_entity_poly.type
_entity_poly.pdbx_seq_one_letter_code
_entity_poly.pdbx_strand_id
1 'polypeptide(L)'
;MYTNKFVCIICSEALASNTMYTTLCGHVYHINCIENWIAQKKYCPKCWNTLNSNDIRQIFPDEKSLLHSGDVKIKTEQNVQINFDEKIELLQNELSNRQEQGNIEFKYPHFSSLILPFIGVIN
;
A
#
# COMPACT_ATOMS: atom_id res chain seq x y z
N MET A 1 -21.29 -1.28 9.47
CA MET A 1 -20.36 -1.28 10.63
C MET A 1 -19.31 -0.23 10.35
N TYR A 2 -19.25 0.85 11.11
CA TYR A 2 -18.27 1.92 10.90
C TYR A 2 -16.92 1.45 11.47
N THR A 3 -15.92 1.24 10.61
CA THR A 3 -14.56 0.90 11.04
C THR A 3 -13.89 2.15 11.59
N ASN A 4 -13.51 2.14 12.86
CA ASN A 4 -12.69 3.21 13.43
C ASN A 4 -11.33 3.24 12.71
N LYS A 5 -11.01 4.36 12.05
CA LYS A 5 -9.84 4.49 11.16
C LYS A 5 -8.56 4.92 11.87
N PHE A 6 -8.63 5.29 13.14
CA PHE A 6 -7.47 5.83 13.87
C PHE A 6 -6.92 4.83 14.89
N VAL A 7 -5.62 4.57 14.82
CA VAL A 7 -4.89 3.66 15.72
C VAL A 7 -3.73 4.40 16.37
N CYS A 8 -3.58 4.26 17.69
CA CYS A 8 -2.44 4.78 18.41
C CYS A 8 -1.23 3.87 18.22
N ILE A 9 -0.11 4.38 17.72
CA ILE A 9 1.08 3.54 17.46
C ILE A 9 1.86 3.14 18.72
N ILE A 10 1.53 3.74 19.87
CA ILE A 10 2.23 3.46 21.14
C ILE A 10 1.65 2.19 21.78
N CYS A 11 0.31 2.07 21.84
CA CYS A 11 -0.38 0.91 22.40
C CYS A 11 -0.95 -0.05 21.33
N SER A 12 -0.94 0.35 20.06
CA SER A 12 -1.57 -0.39 18.94
C SER A 12 -3.09 -0.57 19.05
N GLU A 13 -3.76 0.25 19.87
CA GLU A 13 -5.23 0.21 20.05
C GLU A 13 -5.94 1.33 19.26
N ALA A 14 -7.23 1.11 18.99
CA ALA A 14 -8.07 2.09 18.30
C ALA A 14 -8.30 3.36 19.13
N LEU A 15 -8.34 4.51 18.45
CA LEU A 15 -8.61 5.82 19.04
C LEU A 15 -10.08 6.16 18.87
N ALA A 16 -10.85 6.20 19.95
CA ALA A 16 -12.23 6.70 19.90
C ALA A 16 -12.24 8.23 19.73
N SER A 17 -13.32 8.79 19.15
CA SER A 17 -13.43 10.23 18.83
C SER A 17 -13.19 11.18 20.01
N ASN A 18 -13.43 10.72 21.25
CA ASN A 18 -13.20 11.47 22.49
C ASN A 18 -11.82 11.24 23.11
N THR A 19 -11.02 10.30 22.60
CA THR A 19 -9.71 9.93 23.14
C THR A 19 -8.53 10.33 22.23
N MET A 20 -8.82 11.11 21.19
CA MET A 20 -7.83 11.55 20.21
C MET A 20 -7.13 12.84 20.66
N TYR A 21 -5.81 12.77 20.79
CA TYR A 21 -4.98 13.93 21.09
C TYR A 21 -3.93 14.08 20.00
N THR A 22 -3.87 15.27 19.42
CA THR A 22 -2.86 15.64 18.43
C THR A 22 -1.70 16.38 19.08
N THR A 23 -0.58 16.35 18.39
CA THR A 23 0.62 17.13 18.69
C THR A 23 0.72 18.31 17.71
N LEU A 24 1.56 19.31 17.96
CA LEU A 24 1.78 20.40 17.00
C LEU A 24 2.31 19.92 15.64
N CYS A 25 2.97 18.76 15.60
CA CYS A 25 3.38 18.13 14.34
C CYS A 25 2.25 17.39 13.60
N GLY A 26 1.03 17.38 14.14
CA GLY A 26 -0.17 16.81 13.51
C GLY A 26 -0.42 15.33 13.78
N HIS A 27 0.43 14.66 14.55
CA HIS A 27 0.29 13.22 14.84
C HIS A 27 -0.60 12.96 16.06
N VAL A 28 -1.43 11.91 15.99
CA VAL A 28 -2.50 11.61 16.95
C VAL A 28 -2.21 10.36 17.80
N TYR A 29 -2.51 10.43 19.10
CA TYR A 29 -2.30 9.39 20.11
C TYR A 29 -3.38 9.47 21.21
N HIS A 30 -3.44 8.47 22.11
CA HIS A 30 -4.16 8.61 23.38
C HIS A 30 -3.36 9.52 24.32
N ILE A 31 -4.04 10.30 25.16
CA ILE A 31 -3.40 11.22 26.12
C ILE A 31 -2.38 10.52 27.02
N ASN A 32 -2.77 9.43 27.68
CA ASN A 32 -1.87 8.67 28.57
C ASN A 32 -0.65 8.12 27.82
N CYS A 33 -0.83 7.66 26.58
CA CYS A 33 0.26 7.12 25.79
C CYS A 33 1.29 8.20 25.43
N ILE A 34 0.82 9.35 24.93
CA ILE A 34 1.74 10.42 24.53
C ILE A 34 2.39 11.10 25.75
N GLU A 35 1.67 11.31 26.85
CA GLU A 35 2.22 11.90 28.09
C GLU A 35 3.32 11.03 28.70
N ASN A 36 3.09 9.72 28.81
CA ASN A 36 4.10 8.79 29.31
C ASN A 36 5.33 8.74 28.39
N TRP A 37 5.12 8.84 27.07
CA TRP A 37 6.22 8.89 26.11
C TRP A 37 7.07 10.15 26.30
N ILE A 38 6.44 11.33 26.35
CA ILE A 38 7.17 12.60 26.45
C ILE A 38 7.82 12.84 27.80
N ALA A 39 7.39 12.12 28.85
CA ALA A 39 8.10 12.09 30.12
C ALA A 39 9.52 11.53 29.96
N GLN A 40 9.73 10.60 29.02
CA GLN A 40 11.02 9.92 28.79
C GLN A 40 11.74 10.42 27.53
N LYS A 41 10.99 10.74 26.47
CA LYS A 41 11.50 11.06 25.13
C LYS A 41 10.86 12.35 24.63
N LYS A 42 11.62 13.44 24.54
CA LYS A 42 11.12 14.76 24.12
C LYS A 42 10.91 14.90 22.60
N TYR A 43 10.47 13.83 21.93
CA TYR A 43 10.24 13.80 20.48
C TYR A 43 9.03 12.94 20.09
N CYS A 44 8.41 13.29 18.97
CA CYS A 44 7.28 12.59 18.40
C CYS A 44 7.65 11.15 17.99
N PRO A 45 6.87 10.12 18.40
CA PRO A 45 7.08 8.74 17.97
C PRO A 45 7.09 8.51 16.45
N LYS A 46 6.36 9.33 15.67
CA LYS A 46 6.20 9.17 14.22
C LYS A 46 7.19 9.94 13.37
N CYS A 47 7.54 11.17 13.73
CA CYS A 47 8.37 12.05 12.91
C CYS A 47 9.60 12.61 13.61
N TRP A 48 9.81 12.27 14.89
CA TRP A 48 10.94 12.71 15.71
C TRP A 48 11.08 14.22 15.91
N ASN A 49 10.10 15.03 15.50
CA ASN A 49 10.03 16.44 15.89
C ASN A 49 9.99 16.57 17.41
N THR A 50 10.70 17.57 17.95
CA THR A 50 10.68 17.87 19.38
C THR A 50 9.26 18.12 19.86
N LEU A 51 8.91 17.54 21.01
CA LEU A 51 7.60 17.69 21.65
C LEU A 51 7.76 18.05 23.13
N ASN A 52 6.89 18.93 23.58
CA ASN A 52 6.67 19.25 24.99
C ASN A 52 5.21 18.96 25.41
N SER A 53 4.93 18.88 26.71
CA SER A 53 3.58 18.62 27.22
C SER A 53 2.58 19.68 26.76
N ASN A 54 3.04 20.92 26.59
CA ASN A 54 2.22 22.03 26.10
C ASN A 54 1.88 21.95 24.61
N ASP A 55 2.44 20.99 23.87
CA ASP A 55 2.22 20.81 22.43
C ASP A 55 1.09 19.82 22.13
N ILE A 56 0.47 19.26 23.18
CA ILE A 56 -0.59 18.26 23.08
C ILE A 56 -1.96 18.95 23.17
N ARG A 57 -2.89 18.58 22.28
CA ARG A 57 -4.26 19.12 22.22
C ARG A 57 -5.25 18.00 21.93
N GLN A 58 -6.38 17.99 22.62
CA GLN A 58 -7.48 17.09 22.27
C GLN A 58 -8.11 17.55 20.95
N ILE A 59 -8.52 16.59 20.12
CA ILE A 59 -9.25 16.84 18.89
C ILE A 59 -10.55 16.03 18.87
N PHE A 60 -11.56 16.59 18.23
CA PHE A 60 -12.86 15.96 18.04
C PHE A 60 -13.15 15.94 16.54
N PRO A 61 -12.85 14.83 15.83
CA PRO A 61 -13.13 14.76 14.41
C PRO A 61 -14.65 14.87 14.17
N ASP A 62 -15.05 15.74 13.25
CA ASP A 62 -16.44 15.83 12.82
C ASP A 62 -16.80 14.56 12.03
N GLU A 63 -17.83 13.84 12.46
CA GLU A 63 -18.28 12.60 11.83
C GLU A 63 -18.56 12.78 10.32
N LYS A 64 -19.01 13.98 9.90
CA LYS A 64 -19.25 14.31 8.49
C LYS A 64 -17.97 14.35 7.65
N SER A 65 -16.84 14.67 8.28
CA SER A 65 -15.53 14.72 7.62
C SER A 65 -14.92 13.33 7.41
N LEU A 66 -15.34 12.33 8.19
CA LEU A 66 -14.84 10.94 8.11
C LEU A 66 -15.53 10.12 7.00
N LEU A 67 -16.68 10.58 6.52
CA LEU A 67 -17.47 9.96 5.44
C LEU A 67 -16.92 10.27 4.03
N HIS A 68 -16.00 11.21 3.87
CA HIS A 68 -15.45 11.60 2.55
C HIS A 68 -14.34 10.70 2.02
N SER A 69 -13.97 9.65 2.76
CA SER A 69 -13.00 8.64 2.29
C SER A 69 -13.68 7.37 1.75
N GLY A 70 -14.96 7.48 1.39
CA GLY A 70 -15.72 6.48 0.63
C GLY A 70 -16.18 6.95 -0.75
N ASP A 71 -16.23 8.26 -1.01
CA ASP A 71 -16.68 8.82 -2.29
C ASP A 71 -15.85 10.04 -2.68
N VAL A 72 -14.59 9.83 -3.10
CA VAL A 72 -14.10 10.69 -4.17
C VAL A 72 -14.92 10.26 -5.40
N LYS A 73 -16.02 10.96 -5.70
CA LYS A 73 -16.55 10.97 -7.07
C LYS A 73 -15.47 11.62 -7.92
N ILE A 74 -14.54 10.79 -8.40
CA ILE A 74 -13.65 11.15 -9.50
C ILE A 74 -14.60 11.46 -10.65
N LYS A 75 -14.86 12.74 -10.91
CA LYS A 75 -15.51 13.19 -12.15
C LYS A 75 -14.53 13.01 -13.31
N THR A 76 -14.11 11.78 -13.62
CA THR A 76 -13.37 11.42 -14.84
C THR A 76 -13.15 9.89 -14.98
N GLU A 77 -14.09 9.04 -14.57
CA GLU A 77 -13.93 7.58 -14.82
C GLU A 77 -14.28 7.16 -16.26
N GLN A 78 -14.99 7.98 -17.03
CA GLN A 78 -15.34 7.60 -18.41
C GLN A 78 -14.32 8.03 -19.47
N ASN A 79 -13.44 9.01 -19.21
CA ASN A 79 -12.57 9.57 -20.25
C ASN A 79 -11.10 9.12 -20.16
N VAL A 80 -10.69 8.51 -19.04
CA VAL A 80 -9.32 7.96 -18.89
C VAL A 80 -9.27 6.50 -19.32
N GLN A 81 -10.31 5.70 -19.07
CA GLN A 81 -10.34 4.27 -19.40
C GLN A 81 -10.28 4.02 -20.92
N ILE A 82 -10.98 4.84 -21.71
CA ILE A 82 -11.04 4.69 -23.18
C ILE A 82 -9.64 4.75 -23.82
N ASN A 83 -8.72 5.55 -23.26
CA ASN A 83 -7.39 5.74 -23.82
C ASN A 83 -6.41 4.59 -23.45
N PHE A 84 -6.71 3.81 -22.41
CA PHE A 84 -5.89 2.67 -22.03
C PHE A 84 -6.27 1.40 -22.79
N ASP A 85 -7.55 1.16 -23.03
CA ASP A 85 -8.01 -0.07 -23.70
C ASP A 85 -7.51 -0.13 -25.15
N GLU A 86 -7.56 0.99 -25.89
CA GLU A 86 -7.02 1.10 -27.26
C GLU A 86 -5.50 0.85 -27.30
N LYS A 87 -4.77 1.39 -26.32
CA LYS A 87 -3.31 1.23 -26.23
C LYS A 87 -2.90 -0.20 -25.85
N ILE A 88 -3.72 -0.90 -25.05
CA ILE A 88 -3.50 -2.30 -24.68
C ILE A 88 -3.66 -3.19 -25.92
N GLU A 89 -4.70 -2.96 -26.74
CA GLU A 89 -4.95 -3.74 -27.95
C GLU A 89 -3.82 -3.57 -28.99
N LEU A 90 -3.32 -2.35 -29.18
CA LEU A 90 -2.17 -2.09 -30.07
C LEU A 90 -0.90 -2.83 -29.62
N LEU A 91 -0.59 -2.79 -28.32
CA LEU A 91 0.59 -3.49 -27.78
C LEU A 91 0.47 -5.01 -27.89
N GLN A 92 -0.73 -5.56 -27.72
CA GLN A 92 -1.00 -6.99 -27.89
C GLN A 92 -0.82 -7.44 -29.35
N ASN A 93 -1.29 -6.64 -30.30
CA ASN A 93 -1.11 -6.90 -31.73
C ASN A 93 0.37 -6.80 -32.15
N GLU A 94 1.11 -5.80 -31.67
CA GLU A 94 2.56 -5.69 -31.91
C GLU A 94 3.34 -6.90 -31.36
N LEU A 95 2.98 -7.39 -30.17
CA LEU A 95 3.61 -8.57 -29.57
C LEU A 95 3.33 -9.84 -30.38
N SER A 96 2.08 -10.02 -30.84
CA SER A 96 1.69 -11.16 -31.67
C SER A 96 2.43 -11.17 -33.01
N ASN A 97 2.53 -10.01 -33.66
CA ASN A 97 3.28 -9.85 -34.92
C ASN A 97 4.78 -10.15 -34.76
N ARG A 98 5.39 -9.81 -33.61
CA ARG A 98 6.80 -10.15 -33.33
C ARG A 98 7.02 -11.64 -33.12
N GLN A 99 6.05 -12.36 -32.55
CA GLN A 99 6.14 -13.81 -32.37
C GLN A 99 6.03 -14.56 -33.70
N GLU A 100 5.20 -14.09 -34.62
CA GLU A 100 5.07 -14.67 -35.97
C GLU A 100 6.30 -14.43 -36.85
N GLN A 101 7.02 -13.31 -36.65
CA GLN A 101 8.28 -13.01 -37.33
C GLN A 101 9.51 -13.73 -36.72
N GLY A 102 9.32 -14.45 -35.61
CA GLY A 102 10.37 -15.15 -34.87
C GLY A 102 10.47 -16.66 -35.13
N ASN A 103 9.84 -17.19 -36.18
CA ASN A 103 10.00 -18.60 -36.55
C ASN A 103 11.31 -18.81 -37.34
N ILE A 104 12.45 -18.67 -36.66
CA ILE A 104 13.71 -19.20 -37.16
C ILE A 104 13.73 -20.68 -36.76
N GLU A 105 13.51 -21.55 -37.74
CA GLU A 105 13.74 -22.99 -37.62
C GLU A 105 15.20 -23.21 -37.19
N PHE A 106 15.44 -23.48 -35.90
CA PHE A 106 16.75 -23.90 -35.41
C PHE A 106 17.00 -25.33 -35.89
N LYS A 107 17.50 -25.44 -37.12
CA LYS A 107 18.04 -26.67 -37.67
C LYS A 107 19.37 -26.96 -36.98
N TYR A 108 19.34 -27.64 -35.84
CA TYR A 108 20.57 -28.08 -35.19
C TYR A 108 21.21 -29.19 -36.03
N PRO A 109 22.44 -28.98 -36.56
CA PRO A 109 23.18 -30.04 -37.16
C PRO A 109 23.80 -30.88 -36.04
N HIS A 110 23.35 -32.11 -35.94
CA HIS A 110 24.19 -33.25 -35.54
C HIS A 110 24.77 -33.21 -34.11
N PHE A 111 23.92 -33.43 -33.09
CA PHE A 111 24.37 -34.10 -31.88
C PHE A 111 23.60 -35.40 -31.69
N SER A 112 24.31 -36.48 -32.03
CA SER A 112 23.93 -37.87 -31.87
C SER A 112 23.51 -38.19 -30.44
N SER A 113 22.28 -38.68 -30.30
CA SER A 113 21.90 -39.80 -29.42
C SER A 113 22.70 -39.99 -28.13
N LEU A 114 22.22 -39.42 -27.03
CA LEU A 114 22.39 -40.03 -25.71
C LEU A 114 21.05 -40.07 -25.00
N ILE A 115 20.27 -41.09 -25.36
CA ILE A 115 19.35 -41.71 -24.42
C ILE A 115 20.24 -42.40 -23.38
N LEU A 116 20.21 -41.95 -22.12
CA LEU A 116 20.60 -42.82 -21.00
C LEU A 116 19.33 -43.18 -20.24
N PRO A 117 18.95 -44.47 -20.23
CA PRO A 117 17.81 -44.96 -19.47
C PRO A 117 18.26 -45.46 -18.08
N PHE A 118 17.26 -45.73 -17.26
CA PHE A 118 17.25 -46.55 -16.03
C PHE A 118 17.65 -45.88 -14.70
N ILE A 119 16.68 -45.63 -13.82
CA ILE A 119 16.03 -46.51 -12.79
C ILE A 119 16.65 -46.23 -11.42
N GLY A 120 15.79 -45.95 -10.45
CA GLY A 120 16.13 -45.90 -9.03
C GLY A 120 14.95 -45.49 -8.15
N VAL A 121 13.96 -46.37 -8.00
CA VAL A 121 12.96 -46.31 -6.92
C VAL A 121 13.57 -46.92 -5.66
N ILE A 122 13.78 -46.11 -4.62
CA ILE A 122 13.87 -46.44 -3.18
C ILE A 122 13.83 -45.07 -2.45
N ASN A 123 13.00 -44.74 -1.47
CA ASN A 123 12.21 -45.45 -0.45
C ASN A 123 10.80 -44.87 -0.33
#